data_AF-A0A410HX19-F1
#
_entry.id   AF-A0A410HX19-F1
#
_cell.length_a   1.000
_cell.length_b   1.000
_cell.length_c   1.000
_cell.angle_alpha   90.00
_cell.angle_beta   90.00
_cell.angle_gamma   90.00
#
_symmetry.space_group_name_H-M   'P 1'
#
loop_
_entity.id
_entity.type
_entity.pdbx_description
1 polymer ?
#
loop_
_entity_poly.entity_id
_entity_poly.type
_entity_poly.pdbx_seq_one_letter_code
_entity_poly.pdbx_strand_id
1 'polypeptide(L)'
;MYLPTPAFQIFIYCWCGHEIMEEGLSVSRAAYSSGWVGAGRRVSRGVRVLMCRAQRPLLLTAGKLYPVNRLTFVSLINASYTFYALLRQMRDR
;
A
#
# COMPACT_ATOMS: atom_id res chain seq x y z
N MET A 1 9.31 0.20 26.64
CA MET A 1 8.09 -0.51 26.20
C MET A 1 7.22 0.36 25.27
N TYR A 2 7.81 1.22 24.40
CA TYR A 2 7.07 2.20 23.57
C TYR A 2 7.33 2.09 22.05
N LEU A 3 8.30 1.27 21.63
CA LEU A 3 8.66 1.05 20.23
C LEU A 3 7.73 0.09 19.44
N PRO A 4 7.06 -0.92 20.06
CA PRO A 4 6.18 -1.84 19.32
C PRO A 4 4.93 -1.15 18.77
N THR A 5 4.41 -0.15 19.48
CA THR A 5 3.16 0.57 19.16
C THR A 5 3.19 1.26 17.79
N PRO A 6 4.19 2.11 17.46
CA PRO A 6 4.27 2.72 16.14
C PRO A 6 4.56 1.68 15.04
N ALA A 7 5.32 0.63 15.35
CA ALA A 7 5.58 -0.45 14.40
C ALA A 7 4.29 -1.20 14.02
N PHE A 8 3.42 -1.48 14.99
CA PHE A 8 2.12 -2.11 14.76
C PHE A 8 1.17 -1.22 13.95
N GLN A 9 1.14 0.08 14.25
CA GLN A 9 0.34 1.03 13.46
C GLN A 9 0.78 1.03 12.00
N ILE A 10 2.09 1.16 11.75
CA ILE A 10 2.64 1.14 10.39
C ILE A 10 2.31 -0.20 9.72
N PHE A 11 2.44 -1.32 10.43
CA PHE A 11 2.11 -2.65 9.91
C PHE A 11 0.64 -2.75 9.46
N ILE A 12 -0.31 -2.30 10.28
CA ILE A 12 -1.75 -2.31 9.96
C ILE A 12 -2.03 -1.42 8.73
N TYR A 13 -1.44 -0.23 8.65
CA TYR A 13 -1.59 0.65 7.49
C TYR A 13 -1.01 0.03 6.21
N CYS A 14 0.15 -0.63 6.29
CA CYS A 14 0.76 -1.33 5.16
C CYS A 14 -0.11 -2.50 4.69
N TRP A 15 -0.64 -3.28 5.63
CA TRP A 15 -1.48 -4.44 5.35
C TRP A 15 -2.78 -4.04 4.66
N CYS A 16 -3.50 -3.08 5.25
CA CYS A 16 -4.76 -2.56 4.73
C CYS A 16 -4.57 -1.94 3.33
N GLY A 17 -3.48 -1.18 3.12
CA GLY A 17 -3.15 -0.64 1.80
C GLY A 17 -2.90 -1.71 0.73
N HIS A 18 -2.25 -2.82 1.10
CA HIS A 18 -1.98 -3.93 0.19
C HIS A 18 -3.27 -4.70 -0.18
N GLU A 19 -4.10 -5.01 0.81
CA GLU A 19 -5.37 -5.74 0.63
C GLU A 19 -6.37 -4.93 -0.23
N ILE A 20 -6.50 -3.63 0.04
CA ILE A 20 -7.35 -2.73 -0.77
C ILE A 20 -6.86 -2.66 -2.23
N MET A 21 -5.54 -2.72 -2.46
CA MET A 21 -4.98 -2.69 -3.81
C MET A 21 -5.30 -3.98 -4.58
N GLU A 22 -5.15 -5.14 -3.94
CA GLU A 22 -5.44 -6.43 -4.54
C GLU A 22 -6.93 -6.58 -4.88
N GLU A 23 -7.79 -6.22 -3.93
CA GLU A 23 -9.24 -6.19 -4.13
C GLU A 23 -9.66 -5.15 -5.19
N GLY A 24 -9.02 -3.97 -5.20
CA GLY A 24 -9.25 -2.96 -6.23
C GLY A 24 -8.94 -3.45 -7.65
N LEU A 25 -7.84 -4.18 -7.83
CA LEU A 25 -7.49 -4.81 -9.11
C LEU A 25 -8.48 -5.90 -9.50
N SER A 26 -8.94 -6.72 -8.54
CA SER A 26 -9.98 -7.72 -8.75
C SER A 26 -11.29 -7.07 -9.23
N VAL A 27 -11.74 -6.02 -8.53
CA VAL A 27 -12.94 -5.24 -8.90
C VAL A 27 -12.78 -4.58 -10.27
N SER A 28 -11.61 -4.01 -10.59
CA SER A 28 -11.32 -3.45 -11.92
C SER A 28 -11.44 -4.53 -13.01
N ARG A 29 -10.96 -5.74 -12.75
CA ARG A 29 -10.98 -6.86 -13.70
C ARG A 29 -12.40 -7.38 -13.89
N ALA A 30 -13.15 -7.56 -12.82
CA ALA A 30 -14.56 -7.94 -12.85
C ALA A 30 -15.43 -6.90 -13.57
N ALA A 31 -15.17 -5.61 -13.33
CA ALA A 31 -15.84 -4.52 -14.05
C ALA A 31 -15.49 -4.54 -15.54
N TYR A 32 -14.27 -4.98 -15.92
CA TYR A 32 -13.86 -5.10 -17.32
C TYR A 32 -14.58 -6.24 -18.04
N SER A 33 -14.73 -7.38 -17.37
CA SER A 33 -15.47 -8.53 -17.89
C SER A 33 -16.99 -8.37 -17.87
N SER A 34 -17.54 -7.32 -17.26
CA SER A 34 -19.00 -7.13 -17.08
C SER A 34 -19.79 -6.76 -18.35
N GLY A 35 -19.17 -6.75 -19.53
CA GLY A 35 -19.88 -6.47 -20.80
C GLY A 35 -20.32 -5.01 -20.97
N TRP A 36 -19.66 -4.06 -20.28
CA TRP A 36 -19.98 -2.63 -20.29
C TRP A 36 -19.91 -1.94 -21.67
N VAL A 37 -19.34 -2.60 -22.69
CA VAL A 37 -19.21 -2.11 -24.06
C VAL A 37 -20.57 -1.93 -24.76
N GLY A 38 -21.59 -2.71 -24.37
CA GLY A 38 -22.97 -2.57 -24.87
C GLY A 38 -23.90 -1.76 -23.96
N ALA A 39 -23.44 -1.34 -22.79
CA ALA A 39 -24.25 -0.63 -21.81
C ALA A 39 -24.40 0.87 -22.15
N GLY A 40 -25.48 1.50 -21.69
CA GLY A 40 -25.75 2.92 -21.92
C GLY A 40 -24.57 3.83 -21.52
N ARG A 41 -24.41 4.96 -22.23
CA ARG A 41 -23.25 5.89 -22.07
C ARG A 41 -22.95 6.31 -20.63
N ARG A 42 -23.95 6.39 -19.75
CA ARG A 42 -23.77 6.68 -18.32
C ARG A 42 -23.04 5.55 -17.57
N VAL A 43 -23.41 4.31 -17.83
CA VAL A 43 -22.81 3.11 -17.20
C VAL A 43 -21.37 2.94 -17.67
N SER A 44 -21.14 3.06 -18.98
CA SER A 44 -19.81 2.98 -19.59
C SER A 44 -18.84 4.05 -19.01
N ARG A 45 -19.33 5.28 -18.78
CA ARG A 45 -18.55 6.32 -18.07
C ARG A 45 -18.26 5.97 -16.62
N GLY A 46 -19.27 5.49 -15.89
CA GLY A 46 -19.12 5.11 -14.49
C GLY A 46 -18.09 3.99 -14.30
N VAL A 47 -18.19 2.94 -15.12
CA VAL A 47 -17.25 1.81 -15.13
C VAL A 47 -15.82 2.26 -15.48
N ARG A 48 -15.67 3.16 -16.46
CA ARG A 48 -14.35 3.69 -16.83
C ARG A 48 -13.72 4.54 -15.73
N VAL A 49 -14.51 5.35 -15.01
CA VAL A 49 -14.04 6.11 -13.84
C VAL A 49 -13.67 5.17 -12.70
N LEU A 50 -14.49 4.15 -12.45
CA LEU A 50 -14.23 3.11 -11.44
C LEU A 50 -12.92 2.38 -11.73
N MET A 51 -12.71 1.92 -12.97
CA MET A 51 -11.45 1.30 -13.41
C MET A 51 -10.26 2.24 -13.25
N CYS A 52 -10.35 3.50 -13.70
CA CYS A 52 -9.27 4.47 -13.53
C CYS A 52 -8.95 4.74 -12.05
N ARG A 53 -9.93 4.68 -11.15
CA ARG A 53 -9.73 4.86 -9.71
C ARG A 53 -9.15 3.61 -9.06
N ALA A 54 -9.60 2.42 -9.48
CA ALA A 54 -9.15 1.12 -8.96
C ALA A 54 -7.77 0.70 -9.48
N GLN A 55 -7.43 1.10 -10.71
CA GLN A 55 -6.09 0.93 -11.29
C GLN A 55 -5.10 1.97 -10.80
N ARG A 56 -5.54 3.10 -10.23
CA ARG A 56 -4.65 3.99 -9.51
C ARG A 56 -4.26 3.26 -8.23
N PRO A 57 -3.02 2.79 -8.12
CA PRO A 57 -2.61 2.15 -6.90
C PRO A 57 -2.75 3.23 -5.82
N LEU A 58 -3.55 2.96 -4.79
CA LEU A 58 -3.39 3.60 -3.49
C LEU A 58 -2.05 3.11 -2.93
N LEU A 59 -0.98 3.52 -3.61
CA LEU A 59 0.36 3.56 -3.07
C LEU A 59 0.23 4.47 -1.87
N LEU A 60 0.02 3.88 -0.68
CA LEU A 60 0.20 4.55 0.58
C LEU A 60 1.64 5.04 0.56
N THR A 61 1.82 6.26 0.06
CA THR A 61 3.13 6.85 -0.11
C THR A 61 3.35 7.55 1.21
N ALA A 62 4.15 6.98 2.11
CA ALA A 62 4.54 7.67 3.33
C ALA A 62 5.24 8.98 2.90
N GLY A 63 4.56 10.11 3.09
CA GLY A 63 5.06 11.44 2.71
C GLY A 63 5.45 11.62 1.25
N LYS A 64 4.73 11.04 0.26
CA LYS A 64 5.05 11.18 -1.19
C LYS A 64 6.43 10.63 -1.64
N LEU A 65 7.20 9.97 -0.77
CA LEU A 65 8.59 9.61 -1.06
C LEU A 65 8.81 8.14 -1.45
N TYR A 66 8.05 7.17 -0.92
CA TYR A 66 8.28 5.74 -1.23
C TYR A 66 7.00 4.90 -1.37
N PRO A 67 6.93 3.99 -2.37
CA PRO A 67 5.89 2.98 -2.47
C PRO A 67 6.01 2.02 -1.27
N VAL A 68 5.06 2.06 -0.34
CA VAL A 68 5.09 1.17 0.83
C VAL A 68 4.66 -0.24 0.40
N ASN A 69 5.63 -1.06 0.04
CA ASN A 69 5.49 -2.48 -0.24
C ASN A 69 6.01 -3.33 0.94
N ARG A 70 5.59 -4.59 1.03
CA ARG A 70 5.97 -5.55 2.11
C ARG A 70 7.50 -5.66 2.25
N LEU A 71 8.22 -5.61 1.13
CA LEU A 71 9.70 -5.62 1.05
C LEU A 71 10.34 -4.36 1.62
N THR A 72 9.78 -3.18 1.34
CA THR A 72 10.28 -1.90 1.87
C THR A 72 10.03 -1.78 3.37
N PHE A 73 8.95 -2.37 3.91
CA PHE A 73 8.72 -2.42 5.35
C PHE A 73 9.79 -3.26 6.07
N VAL A 74 10.12 -4.44 5.53
CA VAL A 74 11.20 -5.28 6.06
C VAL A 74 12.55 -4.56 5.97
N SER A 75 12.82 -3.88 4.85
CA SER A 75 14.05 -3.10 4.66
C SER A 75 14.15 -1.94 5.66
N LEU A 76 13.04 -1.27 5.95
CA LEU A 76 12.98 -0.19 6.93
C LEU A 76 13.24 -0.70 8.36
N ILE A 77 12.64 -1.84 8.74
CA ILE A 77 12.90 -2.47 10.04
C ILE A 77 14.37 -2.85 10.16
N ASN A 78 14.94 -3.48 9.12
CA ASN A 78 16.36 -3.85 9.11
C ASN A 78 17.25 -2.62 9.28
N ALA A 79 17.02 -1.56 8.51
CA ALA A 79 17.78 -0.31 8.63
C ALA A 79 17.66 0.28 10.05
N SER A 80 16.46 0.30 10.63
CA SER A 80 16.22 0.76 12.00
C SER A 80 17.03 -0.05 13.03
N TYR A 81 17.06 -1.38 12.85
CA TYR A 81 17.85 -2.28 13.68
C TYR A 81 19.35 -2.04 13.54
N THR A 82 19.84 -1.83 12.32
CA THR A 82 21.25 -1.52 12.05
C THR A 82 21.64 -0.20 12.71
N PHE A 83 20.82 0.84 12.58
CA PHE A 83 21.02 2.12 13.27
C PHE A 83 21.05 1.96 14.79
N TYR A 84 20.14 1.16 15.35
CA TYR A 84 20.11 0.86 16.78
C TYR A 84 21.37 0.12 17.23
N ALA A 85 21.81 -0.90 16.48
CA ALA A 85 23.02 -1.66 16.77
C ALA A 85 24.26 -0.78 16.74
N LEU A 86 24.38 0.11 15.75
CA LEU A 86 25.47 1.09 15.66
C LEU A 86 25.50 2.05 16.85
N LEU A 87 24.35 2.64 17.20
CA LEU A 87 24.25 3.53 18.36
C LEU A 87 24.60 2.81 19.67
N ARG A 88 24.21 1.54 19.80
CA ARG A 88 24.55 0.71 20.96
C ARG A 88 26.06 0.46 21.04
N GLN A 89 26.68 0.13 19.93
CA GLN A 89 28.12 -0.11 19.83
C GLN A 89 28.95 1.15 20.09
N MET A 90 28.43 2.33 19.74
CA MET A 90 29.05 3.63 20.07
C MET A 90 28.88 4.01 21.55
N ARG A 91 27.82 3.53 22.21
CA ARG A 91 27.58 3.76 23.64
C ARG A 91 28.33 2.82 24.57
N ASP A 92 28.66 1.62 24.09
CA ASP A 92 29.49 0.64 24.81
C ASP A 92 31.01 0.92 24.67
N ARG A 93 31.40 2.01 23.97
CA ARG A 93 32.74 2.60 23.98
C ARG A 93 32.77 3.86 24.82
#